data_AF-A0AAW0DRL4-F1
#
_entry.id   AF-A0AAW0DRL4-F1
#
_cell.length_a   1.000
_cell.length_b   1.000
_cell.length_c   1.000
_cell.angle_alpha   90.00
_cell.angle_beta   90.00
_cell.angle_gamma   90.00
#
_symmetry.space_group_name_H-M   'P 1'
#
loop_
_entity.id
_entity.type
_entity.pdbx_description
1 polymer ?
#
loop_
_entity_poly.entity_id
_entity_poly.type
_entity_poly.pdbx_seq_one_letter_code
_entity_poly.pdbx_strand_id
1 'polypeptide(L)'
;MAKHATPSLTCPVNGCKIPVDAILVSAEGVRRGAHLTLLRTFDPELTVIKPEDRRQLAVAKLPERSHILGLLMKLSHNRPHTNLSTRSPDTIFELVGAAENELAKTSPENAARVMLYRASHGDYKSIDTLARRTMEIPLSDVFRLSKSYSEAYGTYTLYREHWHESMRSYNTVQYAD
;
A
#
# COMPACT_ATOMS: atom_id res chain seq x y z
N MET A 1 -11.42 -25.94 31.78
CA MET A 1 -11.39 -24.48 31.49
C MET A 1 -10.01 -24.12 30.94
N ALA A 2 -9.90 -23.98 29.61
CA ALA A 2 -8.64 -23.57 28.99
C ALA A 2 -8.44 -22.08 29.22
N LYS A 3 -7.37 -21.71 29.95
CA LYS A 3 -6.89 -20.33 30.04
C LYS A 3 -6.41 -19.94 28.64
N HIS A 4 -7.24 -19.25 27.87
CA HIS A 4 -6.77 -18.58 26.66
C HIS A 4 -5.77 -17.50 27.10
N ALA A 5 -4.48 -17.83 26.96
CA ALA A 5 -3.40 -16.87 27.15
C ALA A 5 -3.68 -15.68 26.24
N THR A 6 -3.96 -14.53 26.83
CA THR A 6 -4.01 -13.27 26.10
C THR A 6 -2.61 -13.08 25.53
N PRO A 7 -2.39 -13.13 24.21
CA PRO A 7 -1.05 -12.95 23.66
C PRO A 7 -0.57 -11.57 24.11
N SER A 8 0.56 -11.55 24.83
CA SER A 8 1.16 -10.32 25.32
C SER A 8 1.34 -9.37 24.13
N LEU A 9 0.61 -8.24 24.16
CA LEU A 9 0.63 -7.17 23.16
C LEU A 9 1.98 -6.47 23.18
N THR A 10 2.98 -7.16 22.68
CA THR A 10 4.38 -6.73 22.63
C THR A 10 4.74 -6.37 21.19
N CYS A 11 5.71 -5.48 21.05
CA CYS A 11 6.29 -5.20 19.75
C CYS A 11 7.04 -6.45 19.25
N PRO A 12 6.77 -6.94 18.03
CA PRO A 12 7.42 -8.13 17.47
C PRO A 12 8.89 -7.90 17.07
N VAL A 13 9.41 -6.67 17.21
CA VAL A 13 10.80 -6.33 16.91
C VAL A 13 11.67 -6.58 18.13
N ASN A 14 12.53 -7.60 18.05
CA ASN A 14 13.42 -8.02 19.13
C ASN A 14 14.24 -6.85 19.68
N GLY A 15 14.18 -6.68 21.00
CA GLY A 15 14.90 -5.63 21.74
C GLY A 15 14.32 -4.23 21.57
N CYS A 16 13.11 -4.07 20.99
CA CYS A 16 12.41 -2.79 21.02
C CYS A 16 12.11 -2.38 22.48
N LYS A 17 12.43 -1.14 22.82
CA LYS A 17 12.19 -0.55 24.15
C LYS A 17 11.09 0.51 24.14
N ILE A 18 10.54 0.82 22.97
CA ILE A 18 9.47 1.81 22.83
C ILE A 18 8.19 1.20 23.43
N PRO A 19 7.44 1.92 24.27
CA PRO A 19 6.15 1.46 24.77
C PRO A 19 5.16 1.25 23.62
N VAL A 20 4.39 0.16 23.67
CA VAL A 20 3.30 -0.10 22.73
C VAL A 20 2.14 0.87 23.04
N ASP A 21 1.71 1.63 22.04
CA ASP A 21 0.61 2.60 22.14
C ASP A 21 -0.56 2.29 21.19
N ALA A 22 -0.41 1.28 20.32
CA ALA A 22 -1.46 0.80 19.44
C ALA A 22 -1.38 -0.71 19.17
N ILE A 23 -2.51 -1.23 18.68
CA ILE A 23 -2.68 -2.58 18.17
C ILE A 23 -2.81 -2.49 16.65
N LEU A 24 -1.88 -3.14 15.95
CA LEU A 24 -1.96 -3.33 14.52
C LEU A 24 -2.71 -4.63 14.22
N VAL A 25 -3.66 -4.58 13.28
CA VAL A 25 -4.46 -5.74 12.86
C VAL A 25 -4.29 -5.96 11.36
N SER A 26 -3.78 -7.13 10.98
CA SER A 26 -3.64 -7.54 9.56
C SER A 26 -4.98 -7.86 8.92
N ALA A 27 -5.00 -8.02 7.59
CA ALA A 27 -6.16 -8.55 6.86
C ALA A 27 -6.65 -9.91 7.38
N GLU A 28 -5.74 -10.73 7.92
CA GLU A 28 -6.04 -12.05 8.51
C GLU A 28 -6.52 -11.97 9.97
N GLY A 29 -6.72 -10.76 10.52
CA GLY A 29 -7.15 -10.54 11.90
C GLY A 29 -6.05 -10.71 12.96
N VAL A 30 -4.81 -11.00 12.58
CA VAL A 30 -3.68 -11.16 13.52
C VAL A 30 -3.34 -9.81 14.16
N ARG A 31 -3.25 -9.80 15.50
CA ARG A 31 -3.01 -8.61 16.32
C ARG A 31 -1.54 -8.53 16.76
N ARG A 32 -0.93 -7.36 16.64
CA ARG A 32 0.46 -7.10 17.09
C ARG A 32 0.53 -5.76 17.84
N GLY A 33 1.37 -5.67 18.87
CA GLY A 33 1.66 -4.40 19.52
C GLY A 33 2.53 -3.53 18.60
N ALA A 34 2.18 -2.26 18.44
CA ALA A 34 2.87 -1.33 17.55
C ALA A 34 3.08 0.05 18.18
N HIS A 35 3.78 0.91 17.46
CA HIS A 35 4.08 2.28 17.85
C HIS A 35 3.53 3.23 16.78
N LEU A 36 2.47 3.99 17.10
CA LEU A 36 1.81 4.88 16.15
C LEU A 36 2.79 5.89 15.53
N THR A 37 3.71 6.42 16.34
CA THR A 37 4.74 7.36 15.85
C THR A 37 5.59 6.75 14.72
N LEU A 38 5.95 5.47 14.84
CA LEU A 38 6.72 4.79 13.79
C LEU A 38 5.84 4.47 12.58
N LEU A 39 4.61 4.01 12.79
CA LEU A 39 3.70 3.71 11.68
C LEU A 39 3.38 4.97 10.86
N ARG A 40 3.16 6.11 11.51
CA ARG A 40 2.90 7.41 10.86
C ARG A 40 4.07 7.98 10.08
N THR A 41 5.28 7.47 10.30
CA THR A 41 6.42 7.83 9.45
C THR A 41 6.25 7.26 8.03
N PHE A 42 5.53 6.16 7.88
CA PHE A 42 5.28 5.50 6.59
C PHE A 42 3.91 5.84 6.01
N ASP A 43 2.90 5.96 6.87
CA ASP A 43 1.55 6.35 6.49
C ASP A 43 1.04 7.47 7.41
N PRO A 44 1.29 8.74 7.05
CA PRO A 44 0.81 9.89 7.82
C PRO A 44 -0.72 9.93 7.95
N GLU A 45 -1.44 9.33 7.00
CA GLU A 45 -2.91 9.29 6.94
C GLU A 45 -3.49 8.00 7.55
N LEU A 46 -2.66 7.22 8.25
CA LEU A 46 -3.06 5.96 8.84
C LEU A 46 -4.34 6.12 9.66
N THR A 47 -5.39 5.41 9.21
CA THR A 47 -6.67 5.41 9.90
C THR A 47 -6.55 4.63 11.20
N VAL A 48 -6.75 5.32 12.31
CA VAL A 48 -6.67 4.76 13.66
C VAL A 48 -8.01 4.88 14.34
N ILE A 49 -8.55 3.75 14.79
CA ILE A 49 -9.71 3.69 15.67
C ILE A 49 -9.24 4.11 17.06
N LYS A 50 -9.67 5.29 17.50
CA LYS A 50 -9.37 5.78 18.84
C LYS A 50 -10.21 5.02 19.87
N PRO A 51 -9.61 4.66 21.01
CA PRO A 51 -10.34 3.98 22.07
C PRO A 51 -11.28 4.97 22.80
N GLU A 52 -12.42 4.46 23.26
CA GLU A 52 -13.36 5.22 24.11
C GLU A 52 -12.80 5.42 25.53
N ASP A 53 -12.03 4.43 26.02
CA ASP A 53 -11.34 4.47 27.31
C ASP A 53 -9.83 4.68 27.12
N ARG A 54 -9.24 5.64 27.84
CA ARG A 54 -7.79 5.91 27.85
C ARG A 54 -6.93 4.72 28.29
N ARG A 55 -7.51 3.71 28.94
CA ARG A 55 -6.82 2.47 29.32
C ARG A 55 -6.66 1.50 28.16
N GLN A 56 -7.38 1.70 27.06
CA GLN A 56 -7.31 0.85 25.88
C GLN A 56 -6.31 1.42 24.87
N LEU A 57 -5.69 0.52 24.09
CA LEU A 57 -4.79 0.89 23.01
C LEU A 57 -5.59 1.23 21.75
N ALA A 58 -5.09 2.20 20.98
CA ALA A 58 -5.67 2.52 19.69
C ALA A 58 -5.52 1.33 18.71
N VAL A 59 -6.41 1.23 17.71
CA VAL A 59 -6.37 0.12 16.75
C VAL A 59 -6.18 0.64 15.33
N ALA A 60 -5.14 0.17 14.65
CA ALA A 60 -4.91 0.41 13.22
C ALA A 60 -5.14 -0.89 12.45
N LYS A 61 -6.04 -0.84 11.45
CA LYS A 61 -6.34 -1.99 10.58
C LYS A 61 -5.66 -1.75 9.23
N LEU A 62 -4.93 -2.75 8.78
CA LEU A 62 -4.15 -2.66 7.56
C LEU A 62 -4.50 -3.83 6.61
N PRO A 63 -4.55 -3.59 5.29
CA PRO A 63 -4.94 -4.60 4.31
C PRO A 63 -3.86 -5.65 4.06
N GLU A 64 -2.65 -5.48 4.57
CA GLU A 64 -1.56 -6.42 4.39
C GLU A 64 -1.71 -7.66 5.29
N ARG A 65 -1.12 -8.78 4.84
CA ARG A 65 -1.01 -10.02 5.62
C ARG A 65 -0.06 -9.85 6.80
N SER A 66 -0.22 -10.69 7.82
CA SER A 66 0.51 -10.56 9.09
C SER A 66 2.04 -10.60 8.95
N HIS A 67 2.55 -11.37 7.99
CA HIS A 67 3.99 -11.50 7.76
C HIS A 67 4.58 -10.26 7.07
N ILE A 68 3.84 -9.62 6.16
CA ILE A 68 4.21 -8.33 5.53
C ILE A 68 4.18 -7.21 6.55
N LEU A 69 3.15 -7.15 7.39
CA LEU A 69 3.14 -6.20 8.52
C LEU A 69 4.34 -6.39 9.43
N GLY A 70 4.73 -7.64 9.71
CA GLY A 70 5.94 -7.93 10.47
C GLY A 70 7.22 -7.39 9.83
N LEU A 71 7.31 -7.36 8.49
CA LEU A 71 8.44 -6.77 7.77
C LEU A 71 8.40 -5.25 7.79
N LEU A 72 7.25 -4.64 7.48
CA LEU A 72 7.06 -3.20 7.54
C LEU A 72 7.43 -2.68 8.93
N MET A 73 6.94 -3.32 9.99
CA MET A 73 7.31 -2.98 11.37
C MET A 73 8.82 -3.04 11.60
N LYS A 74 9.53 -4.07 11.11
CA LYS A 74 10.99 -4.15 11.26
C LYS A 74 11.71 -3.03 10.50
N LEU A 75 11.24 -2.68 9.30
CA LEU A 75 11.76 -1.56 8.53
C LEU A 75 11.52 -0.23 9.26
N SER A 76 10.35 -0.04 9.86
CA SER A 76 10.00 1.18 10.62
C SER A 76 10.83 1.40 11.88
N HIS A 77 11.43 0.34 12.44
CA HIS A 77 12.30 0.47 13.61
C HIS A 77 13.72 0.94 13.25
N ASN A 78 14.03 1.16 11.96
CA ASN A 78 15.32 1.63 11.45
C ASN A 78 16.54 0.94 12.10
N ARG A 79 16.40 -0.35 12.43
CA ARG A 79 17.47 -1.20 12.98
C ARG A 79 18.29 -1.78 11.84
N PRO A 80 19.58 -2.11 12.07
CA PRO A 80 20.43 -2.69 11.03
C PRO A 80 19.76 -3.93 10.41
N HIS A 81 19.37 -3.72 9.15
CA HIS A 81 19.01 -4.65 8.09
C HIS A 81 18.07 -5.80 8.47
N THR A 82 16.78 -5.62 8.20
CA THR A 82 15.97 -6.77 7.77
C THR A 82 16.63 -7.32 6.51
N ASN A 83 17.42 -8.39 6.64
CA ASN A 83 18.09 -8.98 5.50
C ASN A 83 17.05 -9.64 4.57
N LEU A 84 16.66 -8.92 3.52
CA LEU A 84 15.68 -9.38 2.55
C LEU A 84 16.17 -10.62 1.77
N SER A 85 17.49 -10.84 1.66
CA SER A 85 18.05 -12.03 0.99
C SER A 85 17.72 -13.36 1.67
N THR A 86 17.27 -13.32 2.93
CA THR A 86 16.84 -14.50 3.68
C THR A 86 15.33 -14.76 3.60
N ARG A 87 14.58 -13.96 2.84
CA ARG A 87 13.13 -14.10 2.64
C ARG A 87 12.85 -14.87 1.36
N SER A 88 11.69 -15.53 1.30
CA SER A 88 11.25 -16.16 0.06
C SER A 88 10.95 -15.09 -1.00
N PRO A 89 11.10 -15.42 -2.29
CA PRO A 89 10.70 -14.53 -3.38
C PRO A 89 9.26 -14.02 -3.22
N ASP A 90 8.32 -14.89 -2.86
CA ASP A 90 6.91 -14.52 -2.65
C ASP A 90 6.74 -13.39 -1.62
N THR A 91 7.45 -13.47 -0.50
CA THR A 91 7.43 -12.43 0.54
C THR A 91 8.01 -11.11 0.05
N ILE A 92 9.04 -11.16 -0.80
CA ILE A 92 9.63 -9.96 -1.41
C ILE A 92 8.64 -9.33 -2.38
N PHE A 93 7.99 -10.13 -3.23
CA PHE A 93 6.98 -9.64 -4.17
C PHE A 93 5.76 -9.05 -3.47
N GLU A 94 5.27 -9.68 -2.40
CA GLU A 94 4.18 -9.12 -1.60
C GLU A 94 4.58 -7.77 -0.95
N LEU A 95 5.82 -7.63 -0.46
CA LEU A 95 6.32 -6.38 0.09
C LEU A 95 6.41 -5.27 -0.97
N VAL A 96 6.94 -5.61 -2.15
CA VAL A 96 7.02 -4.68 -3.29
C VAL A 96 5.62 -4.23 -3.70
N GLY A 97 4.68 -5.16 -3.85
CA GLY A 97 3.29 -4.83 -4.20
C GLY A 97 2.61 -3.92 -3.17
N ALA A 98 2.86 -4.13 -1.87
CA ALA A 98 2.36 -3.24 -0.82
C ALA A 98 2.96 -1.83 -0.94
N ALA A 99 4.28 -1.73 -1.10
CA ALA A 99 4.96 -0.44 -1.25
C ALA A 99 4.51 0.33 -2.50
N GLU A 100 4.31 -0.36 -3.62
CA GLU A 100 3.76 0.23 -4.84
C GLU A 100 2.36 0.79 -4.65
N ASN A 101 1.48 0.07 -3.95
CA ASN A 101 0.12 0.51 -3.70
C ASN A 101 0.09 1.77 -2.83
N GLU A 102 0.92 1.84 -1.79
CA GLU A 102 1.06 3.04 -0.96
C GLU A 102 1.68 4.20 -1.74
N LEU A 103 2.74 3.95 -2.51
CA LEU A 103 3.35 4.97 -3.35
C LEU A 103 2.34 5.56 -4.34
N ALA A 104 1.57 4.71 -5.02
CA ALA A 104 0.53 5.14 -5.94
C ALA A 104 -0.48 6.05 -5.24
N LYS A 105 -0.83 5.83 -3.96
CA LYS A 105 -1.78 6.66 -3.19
C LYS A 105 -1.34 8.11 -3.03
N THR A 106 -0.04 8.36 -2.97
CA THR A 106 0.49 9.70 -2.67
C THR A 106 0.26 10.77 -3.75
N SER A 107 0.22 10.41 -5.04
CA SER A 107 -0.10 11.36 -6.12
C SER A 107 -0.48 10.66 -7.44
N PRO A 108 -1.20 11.35 -8.35
CA PRO A 108 -1.42 10.88 -9.72
C PRO A 108 -0.12 10.48 -10.44
N GLU A 109 0.93 11.28 -10.34
CA GLU A 109 2.22 11.02 -11.01
C GLU A 109 2.87 9.75 -10.48
N ASN A 110 2.78 9.49 -9.17
CA ASN A 110 3.27 8.26 -8.58
C ASN A 110 2.41 7.05 -9.00
N ALA A 111 1.09 7.21 -9.11
CA ALA A 111 0.24 6.19 -9.71
C ALA A 111 0.64 5.88 -11.17
N ALA A 112 0.99 6.90 -11.97
CA ALA A 112 1.48 6.73 -13.34
C ALA A 112 2.82 6.00 -13.39
N ARG A 113 3.76 6.31 -12.48
CA ARG A 113 5.04 5.59 -12.36
C ARG A 113 4.83 4.11 -12.05
N VAL A 114 3.96 3.81 -11.07
CA VAL A 114 3.64 2.43 -10.69
C VAL A 114 2.96 1.70 -11.85
N MET A 115 2.02 2.35 -12.54
CA MET A 115 1.35 1.77 -13.71
C MET A 115 2.33 1.44 -14.84
N LEU A 116 3.25 2.36 -15.18
CA LEU A 116 4.28 2.13 -16.20
C LEU A 116 5.22 0.99 -15.80
N TYR A 117 5.65 0.96 -14.53
CA TYR A 117 6.48 -0.12 -14.01
C TYR A 117 5.76 -1.48 -14.14
N ARG A 118 4.53 -1.59 -13.65
CA ARG A 118 3.75 -2.85 -13.71
C ARG A 118 3.51 -3.30 -15.15
N ALA A 119 3.09 -2.38 -16.01
CA ALA A 119 2.89 -2.69 -17.43
C ALA A 119 4.19 -3.15 -18.12
N SER A 120 5.35 -2.57 -17.79
CA SER A 120 6.64 -3.02 -18.34
C SER A 120 7.06 -4.43 -17.89
N HIS A 121 6.48 -4.93 -16.80
CA HIS A 121 6.71 -6.29 -16.29
C HIS A 121 5.54 -7.25 -16.63
N GLY A 122 4.58 -6.80 -17.45
CA GLY A 122 3.39 -7.58 -17.79
C GLY A 122 2.42 -7.82 -16.62
N ASP A 123 2.56 -7.06 -15.53
CA ASP A 123 1.63 -7.10 -14.40
C ASP A 123 0.46 -6.15 -14.65
N TYR A 124 -0.70 -6.72 -14.98
CA TYR A 124 -1.93 -5.96 -15.20
C TYR A 124 -2.92 -6.10 -14.04
N LYS A 125 -2.50 -6.69 -12.91
CA LYS A 125 -3.40 -6.90 -11.77
C LYS A 125 -3.82 -5.56 -11.17
N SER A 126 -5.14 -5.34 -11.13
CA SER A 126 -5.74 -4.10 -10.62
C SER A 126 -5.27 -2.83 -11.34
N ILE A 127 -4.82 -2.95 -12.60
CA ILE A 127 -4.33 -1.81 -13.38
C ILE A 127 -5.40 -0.74 -13.60
N ASP A 128 -6.69 -1.13 -13.65
CA ASP A 128 -7.81 -0.19 -13.80
C ASP A 128 -7.94 0.78 -12.62
N THR A 129 -7.59 0.34 -11.41
CA THR A 129 -7.61 1.18 -10.21
C THR A 129 -6.49 2.21 -10.27
N LEU A 130 -5.31 1.82 -10.76
CA LEU A 130 -4.20 2.74 -10.96
C LEU A 130 -4.51 3.73 -12.08
N ALA A 131 -4.96 3.22 -13.23
CA ALA A 131 -5.22 4.01 -14.41
C ALA A 131 -6.25 5.12 -14.16
N ARG A 132 -7.34 4.84 -13.45
CA ARG A 132 -8.32 5.85 -13.03
C ARG A 132 -7.70 7.11 -12.42
N ARG A 133 -6.64 6.92 -11.63
CA ARG A 133 -5.98 8.00 -10.89
C ARG A 133 -5.00 8.79 -11.74
N THR A 134 -4.71 8.33 -12.95
CA THR A 134 -3.77 8.98 -13.88
C THR A 134 -4.47 9.71 -15.02
N MET A 135 -5.80 9.56 -15.16
CA MET A 135 -6.53 10.05 -16.34
C MET A 135 -6.52 11.58 -16.49
N GLU A 136 -6.38 12.30 -15.38
CA GLU A 136 -6.31 13.77 -15.34
C GLU A 136 -4.90 14.31 -15.64
N ILE A 137 -3.88 13.44 -15.65
CA ILE A 137 -2.50 13.85 -15.90
C ILE A 137 -2.31 14.16 -17.40
N PRO A 138 -1.64 15.28 -17.75
CA PRO A 138 -1.22 15.54 -19.11
C PRO A 138 -0.37 14.41 -19.67
N LEU A 139 -0.65 14.01 -20.92
CA LEU A 139 0.07 12.91 -21.56
C LEU A 139 1.58 13.20 -21.71
N SER A 140 1.95 14.47 -21.82
CA SER A 140 3.33 14.94 -21.83
C SER A 140 4.08 14.63 -20.54
N ASP A 141 3.39 14.69 -19.39
CA ASP A 141 4.00 14.38 -18.09
C ASP A 141 4.24 12.89 -17.96
N VAL A 142 3.28 12.06 -18.42
CA VAL A 142 3.44 10.60 -18.45
C VAL A 142 4.57 10.18 -19.39
N PHE A 143 4.70 10.83 -20.55
CA PHE A 143 5.83 10.60 -21.46
C PHE A 143 7.18 10.89 -20.79
N ARG A 144 7.24 11.94 -19.96
CA ARG A 144 8.44 12.30 -19.22
C ARG A 144 8.80 11.25 -18.17
N LEU A 145 7.80 10.58 -17.60
CA LEU A 145 7.95 9.50 -16.63
C LEU A 145 8.31 8.15 -17.27
N SER A 146 8.02 7.96 -18.57
CA SER A 146 8.24 6.70 -19.27
C SER A 146 9.66 6.48 -19.79
N LYS A 147 10.62 7.35 -19.45
CA LYS A 147 12.03 7.22 -19.90
C LYS A 147 12.63 5.84 -19.67
N SER A 148 12.24 5.16 -18.60
CA SER A 148 12.71 3.80 -18.27
C SER A 148 11.78 2.68 -18.76
N TYR A 149 10.61 3.03 -19.31
CA TYR A 149 9.51 2.11 -19.61
C TYR A 149 8.80 2.51 -20.92
N SER A 150 9.58 2.73 -21.99
CA SER A 150 9.07 3.25 -23.27
C SER A 150 7.99 2.35 -23.89
N GLU A 151 8.13 1.03 -23.77
CA GLU A 151 7.14 0.07 -24.26
C GLU A 151 5.82 0.16 -23.48
N ALA A 152 5.90 0.34 -22.15
CA ALA A 152 4.74 0.51 -21.30
C ALA A 152 3.98 1.81 -21.57
N TYR A 153 4.65 2.83 -22.12
CA TYR A 153 3.99 4.07 -22.53
C TYR A 153 2.95 3.82 -23.63
N GLY A 154 3.26 2.96 -24.61
CA GLY A 154 2.32 2.58 -25.66
C GLY A 154 1.04 1.96 -25.09
N THR A 155 1.20 0.99 -24.18
CA THR A 155 0.09 0.38 -23.45
C THR A 155 -0.71 1.40 -22.64
N TYR A 156 -0.03 2.33 -21.98
CA TYR A 156 -0.68 3.41 -21.24
C TYR A 156 -1.54 4.29 -22.15
N THR A 157 -1.02 4.70 -23.31
CA THR A 157 -1.76 5.53 -24.27
C THR A 157 -3.03 4.85 -24.76
N LEU A 158 -2.94 3.57 -25.15
CA LEU A 158 -4.10 2.80 -25.60
C LEU A 158 -5.14 2.67 -24.48
N TYR A 159 -4.69 2.39 -23.26
CA TYR A 159 -5.59 2.32 -22.11
C TYR A 159 -6.33 3.65 -21.89
N ARG A 160 -5.59 4.77 -21.89
CA ARG A 160 -6.15 6.11 -21.66
C ARG A 160 -7.16 6.50 -22.75
N GLU A 161 -6.89 6.16 -24.00
CA GLU A 161 -7.81 6.40 -25.12
C GLU A 161 -9.14 5.67 -24.91
N HIS A 162 -9.08 4.35 -24.68
CA HIS A 162 -10.28 3.55 -24.41
C HIS A 162 -11.04 4.00 -23.16
N TRP A 163 -10.33 4.44 -22.12
CA TRP A 163 -10.97 5.02 -20.94
C TRP A 163 -11.79 6.27 -21.29
N HIS A 164 -11.21 7.22 -22.03
CA HIS A 164 -11.91 8.46 -22.41
C HIS A 164 -13.07 8.21 -23.39
N GLU A 165 -12.94 7.25 -24.30
CA GLU A 165 -14.05 6.80 -25.15
C GLU A 165 -15.21 6.23 -24.31
N SER A 166 -14.88 5.37 -23.36
CA SER A 166 -15.86 4.75 -22.47
C SER A 166 -16.56 5.80 -21.59
N MET A 167 -15.81 6.75 -21.02
CA MET A 167 -16.37 7.82 -20.18
C MET A 167 -17.23 8.80 -20.97
N ARG A 168 -16.86 9.13 -22.21
CA ARG A 168 -17.73 9.93 -23.10
C ARG A 168 -19.06 9.22 -23.34
N SER A 169 -19.01 7.92 -23.65
CA SER A 169 -20.20 7.11 -23.89
C SER A 169 -21.09 6.98 -22.64
N TYR A 170 -20.49 6.81 -21.47
CA TYR A 170 -21.19 6.77 -20.20
C TYR A 170 -21.91 8.10 -19.88
N ASN A 171 -21.21 9.23 -20.03
CA ASN A 171 -21.78 10.56 -19.79
C ASN A 171 -22.92 10.88 -20.77
N THR A 172 -22.81 10.45 -22.03
CA THR A 172 -23.92 10.63 -23.00
C THR A 172 -25.17 9.84 -22.66
N VAL A 173 -25.07 8.75 -21.88
CA VAL A 173 -26.23 7.95 -21.44
C VAL A 173 -26.76 8.46 -20.10
N GLN A 174 -25.89 8.91 -19.20
CA GLN A 174 -26.26 9.33 -17.84
C GLN A 174 -26.92 10.71 -17.77
N TYR A 175 -26.64 11.59 -18.74
CA TYR A 175 -27.18 12.97 -18.81
C TYR A 175 -28.13 13.17 -20.02
N ALA A 176 -28.73 12.08 -20.52
CA ALA A 176 -29.68 12.11 -21.63
C ALA A 176 -31.14 12.39 -21.21
N ASP A 177 -31.38 12.70 -19.93
CA ASP A 177 -32.68 13.16 -19.40
C ASP A 177 -32.53 14.49 -18.64
#